data_AF-A6UJ09-F1
#
_entry.id   AF-A6UJ09-F1
#
_cell.length_a   1.000
_cell.length_b   1.000
_cell.length_c   1.000
_cell.angle_alpha   90.00
_cell.angle_beta   90.00
_cell.angle_gamma   90.00
#
_symmetry.space_group_name_H-M   'P 1'
#
loop_
_entity.id
_entity.type
_entity.pdbx_description
1 polymer ?
#
loop_
_entity_poly.entity_id
_entity_poly.type
_entity_poly.pdbx_seq_one_letter_code
_entity_poly.pdbx_strand_id
1 'polypeptide(L)'
;MKTYIVQALACCDSPSVVAAAVKKEYGADVSRQLVESHDPNKKAGSGLARKWKTLFEETRKTFLEDSAIIAISPQAVRLRALQRMAEKAETAMRFPL
;
A
#
# COMPACT_ATOMS: atom_id res chain seq x y z
N MET A 1 -6.43 9.47 -4.13
CA MET A 1 -5.30 9.90 -3.28
C MET A 1 -5.35 9.38 -1.84
N LYS A 2 -6.28 9.80 -0.96
CA LYS A 2 -6.25 9.38 0.47
C LYS A 2 -6.37 7.86 0.68
N THR A 3 -7.27 7.21 -0.04
CA THR A 3 -7.42 5.74 -0.04
C THR A 3 -6.11 5.04 -0.41
N TYR A 4 -5.45 5.51 -1.47
CA TYR A 4 -4.15 5.00 -1.91
C TYR A 4 -3.08 5.12 -0.82
N ILE A 5 -2.97 6.30 -0.18
CA ILE A 5 -2.01 6.53 0.91
C ILE A 5 -2.23 5.53 2.06
N VAL A 6 -3.49 5.36 2.50
CA VAL A 6 -3.84 4.45 3.59
C VAL A 6 -3.51 3.00 3.23
N GLN A 7 -3.84 2.57 2.01
CA GLN A 7 -3.59 1.21 1.52
C GLN A 7 -2.09 0.93 1.36
N ALA A 8 -1.32 1.86 0.78
CA ALA A 8 0.13 1.69 0.60
C ALA A 8 0.86 1.58 1.95
N LEU A 9 0.51 2.44 2.92
CA LEU A 9 1.02 2.33 4.30
C LEU A 9 0.60 0.99 4.93
N ALA A 10 -0.63 0.54 4.69
CA ALA A 10 -1.12 -0.78 5.11
C ALA A 10 -0.46 -1.97 4.38
N CYS A 11 0.34 -1.73 3.34
CA CYS A 11 1.18 -2.71 2.66
C CYS A 11 2.67 -2.62 3.04
N CYS A 12 2.98 -1.92 4.15
CA CYS A 12 4.36 -1.72 4.67
C CYS A 12 5.24 -0.75 3.87
N ASP A 13 4.69 0.04 2.94
CA ASP A 13 5.49 1.08 2.30
C ASP A 13 5.87 2.19 3.28
N SER A 14 7.09 2.71 3.15
CA SER A 14 7.52 3.83 3.98
C SER A 14 6.81 5.13 3.56
N PRO A 15 6.58 6.07 4.49
CA PRO A 15 5.96 7.35 4.15
C PRO A 15 6.66 8.14 3.03
N SER A 16 7.99 8.03 2.91
CA SER A 16 8.75 8.66 1.82
C SER A 16 8.46 8.02 0.46
N VAL A 17 8.34 6.69 0.42
CA VAL A 17 7.99 5.95 -0.81
C VAL A 17 6.58 6.30 -1.25
N VAL A 18 5.63 6.32 -0.31
CA VAL A 18 4.23 6.68 -0.60
C VAL A 18 4.11 8.13 -1.07
N ALA A 19 4.85 9.08 -0.48
CA ALA A 19 4.86 10.47 -0.93
C ALA A 19 5.37 10.60 -2.39
N ALA A 20 6.48 9.92 -2.72
CA ALA A 20 7.01 9.90 -4.08
C ALA A 20 6.03 9.25 -5.07
N ALA A 21 5.38 8.15 -4.67
CA ALA A 21 4.38 7.49 -5.48
C ALA A 21 3.14 8.37 -5.70
N VAL A 22 2.67 9.10 -4.68
CA VAL A 22 1.56 10.05 -4.84
C VAL A 22 1.90 11.17 -5.82
N LYS A 23 3.12 11.70 -5.76
CA LYS A 23 3.60 12.70 -6.73
C LYS A 23 3.63 12.14 -8.15
N LYS A 24 4.06 10.89 -8.33
CA LYS A 24 4.09 10.21 -9.64
C LYS A 24 2.69 9.92 -10.19
N GLU A 25 1.82 9.31 -9.38
CA GLU A 25 0.52 8.79 -9.82
C GLU A 25 -0.58 9.87 -9.87
N TYR A 26 -0.49 10.89 -9.02
CA TYR A 26 -1.54 11.92 -8.87
C TYR A 26 -1.04 13.35 -9.14
N GLY A 27 0.25 13.55 -9.45
CA GLY A 27 0.83 14.88 -9.65
C GLY A 27 0.85 15.77 -8.40
N ALA A 28 0.53 15.22 -7.23
CA ALA A 28 0.36 15.97 -5.99
C ALA A 28 1.62 15.89 -5.12
N ASP A 29 2.20 17.04 -4.78
CA ASP A 29 3.31 17.10 -3.84
C ASP A 29 2.78 17.06 -2.40
N VAL A 30 2.99 15.92 -1.72
CA VAL A 30 2.56 15.70 -0.34
C VAL A 30 3.77 15.48 0.54
N SER A 31 3.77 16.12 1.71
CA SER A 31 4.87 15.94 2.66
C SER A 31 4.84 14.55 3.29
N ARG A 32 6.02 14.06 3.68
CA ARG A 32 6.14 12.79 4.41
C ARG A 32 5.31 12.80 5.71
N GLN A 33 5.27 13.94 6.41
CA GLN A 33 4.51 14.09 7.65
C GLN A 33 3.00 13.98 7.41
N LEU A 34 2.50 14.53 6.29
CA LEU A 34 1.10 14.39 5.90
C LEU A 34 0.77 12.93 5.59
N VAL A 35 1.67 12.21 4.93
CA VAL A 35 1.51 10.78 4.69
C VAL A 35 1.47 10.00 6.02
N GLU A 36 2.39 10.28 6.95
CA GLU A 36 2.42 9.66 8.29
C GLU A 36 1.12 9.84 9.09
N SER A 37 0.39 10.95 8.89
CA SER A 37 -0.89 11.18 9.57
C SER A 37 -2.02 10.24 9.11
N HIS A 38 -1.78 9.43 8.08
CA HIS A 38 -2.73 8.44 7.56
C HIS A 38 -2.38 7.00 8.01
N ASP A 39 -1.34 6.82 8.84
CA ASP A 39 -1.02 5.55 9.50
C ASP A 39 -1.58 5.54 10.94
N PRO A 40 -2.58 4.70 11.26
CA PRO A 40 -3.16 4.64 12.60
C PRO A 40 -2.21 4.12 13.68
N ASN A 41 -1.09 3.47 13.31
CA ASN A 41 -0.09 2.99 14.25
C ASN A 41 0.91 4.08 14.66
N LYS A 42 0.84 5.27 14.05
CA LYS A 42 1.71 6.42 14.38
C LYS A 42 0.95 7.42 15.25
N LYS A 43 1.69 8.14 16.10
CA LYS A 43 1.15 9.24 16.91
C LYS A 43 0.43 10.29 16.04
N ALA A 44 0.99 10.59 14.87
CA ALA A 44 0.41 11.52 13.90
C ALA A 44 -0.96 11.06 13.34
N GLY A 45 -1.25 9.76 13.33
CA GLY A 45 -2.53 9.18 12.89
C GLY A 45 -3.52 8.88 14.03
N SER A 46 -3.25 9.30 15.26
CA SER A 46 -4.15 9.06 16.41
C SER A 46 -5.59 9.55 16.15
N GLY A 47 -5.73 10.74 15.57
CA GLY A 47 -7.00 11.38 15.20
C GLY A 47 -7.62 10.90 13.89
N LEU A 48 -7.07 9.85 13.26
CA LEU A 48 -7.59 9.35 11.99
C LEU A 48 -9.02 8.81 12.14
N ALA A 49 -9.92 9.22 11.24
CA ALA A 49 -11.31 8.80 11.28
C ALA A 49 -11.47 7.28 11.18
N ARG A 50 -12.48 6.71 11.87
CA ARG A 50 -12.71 5.26 11.97
C ARG A 50 -12.68 4.55 10.61
N LYS A 51 -13.31 5.11 9.58
CA LYS A 51 -13.34 4.52 8.23
C LYS A 51 -11.94 4.23 7.66
N TRP A 52 -10.96 5.08 7.93
CA TRP A 52 -9.60 4.90 7.42
C TRP A 52 -8.80 3.91 8.27
N LYS A 53 -9.08 3.86 9.59
CA LYS A 53 -8.53 2.82 10.47
C LYS A 53 -9.00 1.43 10.03
N THR A 54 -10.30 1.29 9.79
CA THR A 54 -10.90 0.05 9.27
C THR A 54 -10.29 -0.35 7.93
N LEU A 55 -10.22 0.57 6.95
CA LEU A 55 -9.58 0.29 5.67
C LEU A 55 -8.11 -0.15 5.82
N PHE A 56 -7.36 0.49 6.72
CA PHE A 56 -5.97 0.13 6.99
C PHE A 56 -5.85 -1.28 7.54
N GLU A 57 -6.65 -1.61 8.56
CA GLU A 57 -6.67 -2.92 9.21
C GLU A 57 -7.07 -4.03 8.24
N GLU A 58 -8.12 -3.81 7.45
CA GLU A 58 -8.58 -4.75 6.42
C GLU A 58 -7.50 -4.98 5.36
N THR A 59 -6.91 -3.91 4.82
CA THR A 59 -5.85 -4.01 3.81
C THR A 59 -4.62 -4.73 4.35
N ARG A 60 -4.21 -4.40 5.59
CA ARG A 60 -3.08 -5.05 6.27
C ARG A 60 -3.33 -6.54 6.46
N LYS A 61 -4.54 -6.91 6.90
CA LYS A 61 -4.92 -8.30 7.11
C LYS A 61 -4.81 -9.09 5.81
N THR A 62 -5.42 -8.59 4.73
CA THR A 62 -5.33 -9.23 3.41
C THR A 62 -3.89 -9.34 2.92
N PHE A 63 -3.08 -8.29 3.06
CA PHE A 63 -1.67 -8.32 2.67
C PHE A 63 -0.87 -9.41 3.42
N LEU A 64 -1.10 -9.55 4.72
CA LEU A 64 -0.43 -10.57 5.54
C LEU A 64 -0.94 -11.99 5.22
N GLU A 65 -2.23 -12.17 4.98
CA GLU A 65 -2.82 -13.45 4.56
C GLU A 65 -2.26 -13.89 3.20
N ASP A 66 -2.23 -13.00 2.21
CA ASP A 66 -1.64 -13.28 0.89
C ASP A 66 -0.15 -13.62 1.00
N SER A 67 0.58 -12.86 1.83
CA SER A 67 2.01 -13.11 2.08
C SER A 67 2.24 -14.46 2.75
N ALA A 68 1.38 -14.85 3.69
CA ALA A 68 1.45 -16.15 4.36
C ALA A 68 1.14 -17.31 3.40
N ILE A 69 0.14 -17.15 2.53
CA ILE A 69 -0.17 -18.14 1.47
C ILE A 69 1.03 -18.33 0.56
N ILE A 70 1.68 -17.23 0.13
CA ILE A 70 2.92 -17.29 -0.67
C ILE A 70 4.01 -18.02 0.13
N ALA A 71 4.23 -17.68 1.40
CA ALA A 71 5.29 -18.29 2.21
C ALA A 71 5.17 -19.82 2.34
N ILE A 72 3.94 -20.33 2.50
CA ILE A 72 3.66 -21.77 2.65
C ILE A 72 3.72 -22.50 1.30
N SER A 73 3.54 -21.80 0.17
CA SER A 73 3.49 -22.40 -1.16
C SER A 73 4.86 -22.88 -1.68
N PRO A 74 4.90 -23.93 -2.54
CA PRO A 74 6.13 -24.37 -3.20
C PRO A 74 6.81 -23.26 -4.02
N GLN A 75 8.15 -23.30 -4.13
CA GLN A 75 8.96 -22.24 -4.76
C GLN A 75 8.50 -21.84 -6.17
N ALA A 76 8.18 -22.82 -7.03
CA ALA A 76 7.71 -22.54 -8.40
C ALA A 76 6.38 -21.77 -8.43
N VAL A 77 5.50 -22.05 -7.47
CA VAL A 77 4.21 -21.35 -7.32
C VAL A 77 4.43 -19.92 -6.82
N ARG A 78 5.34 -19.74 -5.85
CA ARG A 78 5.75 -18.42 -5.34
C ARG A 78 6.28 -17.52 -6.44
N LEU A 79 7.21 -18.03 -7.27
CA LEU A 79 7.81 -17.25 -8.36
C LEU A 79 6.75 -16.82 -9.38
N ARG A 80 5.84 -17.72 -9.76
CA ARG A 80 4.71 -17.39 -10.66
C ARG A 80 3.74 -16.38 -10.05
N ALA A 81 3.47 -16.46 -8.75
CA ALA A 81 2.63 -15.48 -8.05
C ALA A 81 3.29 -14.10 -8.01
N LEU A 82 4.57 -14.01 -7.65
CA LEU A 82 5.35 -12.77 -7.67
C LEU A 82 5.42 -12.16 -9.07
N GLN A 83 5.61 -12.99 -10.10
CA GLN A 83 5.64 -12.53 -11.49
C GLN A 83 4.28 -11.97 -11.91
N ARG A 84 3.17 -12.64 -11.59
CA ARG A 84 1.82 -12.09 -11.85
C ARG A 84 1.54 -10.81 -11.06
N MET A 85 2.05 -10.68 -9.84
CA MET A 85 1.93 -9.44 -9.07
C MET A 85 2.74 -8.31 -9.69
N ALA A 86 3.96 -8.59 -10.16
CA ALA A 86 4.78 -7.63 -10.90
C ALA A 86 4.09 -7.20 -12.22
N GLU A 87 3.60 -8.15 -13.02
CA GLU A 87 2.86 -7.88 -14.26
C GLU A 87 1.60 -7.05 -14.02
N LYS A 88 0.86 -7.35 -12.94
CA LYS A 88 -0.30 -6.54 -12.52
C LYS A 88 0.10 -5.15 -12.07
N ALA A 89 1.20 -4.99 -11.34
CA ALA A 89 1.71 -3.69 -10.92
C ALA A 89 2.18 -2.85 -12.11
N GLU A 90 2.88 -3.48 -13.07
CA GLU A 90 3.28 -2.85 -14.34
C GLU A 90 2.07 -2.44 -15.17
N THR A 91 1.03 -3.28 -15.21
CA THR A 91 -0.23 -2.98 -15.93
C THR A 91 -1.03 -1.88 -15.22
N ALA A 92 -1.07 -1.88 -13.89
CA ALA A 92 -1.75 -0.85 -13.09
C ALA A 92 -1.04 0.51 -13.18
N MET A 93 0.28 0.53 -13.35
CA MET A 93 1.07 1.74 -13.60
C MET A 93 0.93 2.27 -15.04
N ARG A 94 0.18 1.55 -15.91
CA ARG A 94 -0.08 1.94 -17.30
C ARG A 94 -1.52 2.42 -17.47
N PHE A 95 -1.83 3.61 -16.96
CA PHE A 95 -3.01 4.35 -17.44
C PHE A 95 -2.70 4.97 -18.83
N PRO A 96 -3.65 4.93 -19.78
CA PRO A 96 -3.43 5.39 -21.15
C PRO A 96 -3.29 6.92 -21.19
N LEU A 97 -2.43 7.40 -22.09
CA LEU A 97 -2.35 8.81 -22.49
C LEU A 97 -3.69 9.33 -22.99
#